data_AF-A0A348S2K8-F1
#
_entry.id   AF-A0A348S2K8-F1
#
_cell.length_a   1.000
_cell.length_b   1.000
_cell.length_c   1.000
_cell.angle_alpha   90.00
_cell.angle_beta   90.00
_cell.angle_gamma   90.00
#
_symmetry.space_group_name_H-M   'P 1'
#
loop_
_entity.id
_entity.type
_entity.pdbx_description
1 polymer ?
#
loop_
_entity_poly.entity_id
_entity_poly.type
_entity_poly.pdbx_seq_one_letter_code
_entity_poly.pdbx_strand_id
1 'polypeptide(L)'
;EAVWNPCRIYPPPDWEQILPPDVRPHQLLGFDARTGQPREWPMRFGTGYWGITLHGLQAGVYEVRVRAVDGNGFAQPEPRPLRKSGGNAVEMQRFQLS
;
A
#
# COMPACT_ATOMS: atom_id res chain seq x y z
N GLU A 1 16.70 17.12 1.93
CA GLU A 1 15.61 16.21 2.37
C GLU A 1 15.14 15.41 1.16
N ALA A 2 14.74 14.15 1.33
CA ALA A 2 14.24 13.35 0.21
C ALA A 2 12.88 13.90 -0.27
N VAL A 3 12.66 13.95 -1.59
CA VAL A 3 11.39 14.39 -2.17
C VAL A 3 10.40 13.23 -2.14
N TRP A 4 9.35 13.34 -1.31
CA TRP A 4 8.29 12.34 -1.21
C TRP A 4 7.17 12.64 -2.20
N ASN A 5 6.90 11.68 -3.09
CA ASN A 5 5.79 11.78 -4.04
C ASN A 5 4.64 10.85 -3.61
N PRO A 6 3.38 11.31 -3.64
CA PRO A 6 2.25 10.46 -3.31
C PRO A 6 2.14 9.32 -4.34
N CYS A 7 1.99 8.09 -3.83
CA CYS A 7 1.71 6.92 -4.66
C CYS A 7 0.22 6.62 -4.64
N ARG A 8 -0.37 6.36 -5.80
CA ARG A 8 -1.77 5.97 -5.88
C ARG A 8 -1.92 4.52 -5.44
N ILE A 9 -2.78 4.29 -4.46
CA ILE A 9 -3.26 2.96 -4.11
C ILE A 9 -4.17 2.49 -5.26
N TYR A 10 -3.93 1.29 -5.77
CA TYR A 10 -4.78 0.69 -6.80
C TYR A 10 -6.22 0.54 -6.29
N PRO A 11 -7.22 0.58 -7.18
CA PRO A 11 -8.61 0.36 -6.78
C PRO A 11 -8.78 -1.02 -6.12
N PRO A 12 -9.89 -1.25 -5.40
CA PRO A 12 -10.25 -2.59 -4.98
C PRO A 12 -10.30 -3.53 -6.18
N PRO A 13 -9.90 -4.80 -6.01
CA PRO A 13 -10.01 -5.76 -7.09
C PRO A 13 -11.49 -6.09 -7.36
N ASP A 14 -11.75 -6.77 -8.47
CA ASP A 14 -13.06 -7.36 -8.71
C ASP A 14 -13.26 -8.58 -7.81
N TRP A 15 -13.99 -8.38 -6.72
CA TRP A 15 -14.24 -9.42 -5.73
C TRP A 15 -15.10 -10.57 -6.25
N GLU A 16 -15.96 -10.33 -7.25
CA GLU A 16 -16.78 -11.39 -7.84
C GLU A 16 -15.91 -12.42 -8.59
N GLN A 17 -14.76 -11.99 -9.11
CA GLN A 17 -13.81 -12.87 -9.80
C GLN A 17 -12.84 -13.61 -8.87
N ILE A 18 -12.67 -13.12 -7.64
CA ILE A 18 -11.65 -13.63 -6.71
C ILE A 18 -12.25 -14.49 -5.61
N LEU A 19 -13.48 -14.18 -5.18
CA LEU A 19 -14.13 -14.93 -4.12
C LEU A 19 -14.59 -16.31 -4.61
N PRO A 20 -14.66 -17.30 -3.71
CA PRO A 20 -15.26 -18.60 -4.04
C PRO A 20 -16.69 -18.43 -4.58
N PRO A 21 -17.16 -19.33 -5.47
CA PRO A 21 -18.46 -19.18 -6.15
C PRO A 21 -19.69 -19.08 -5.24
N ASP A 22 -19.59 -19.57 -4.01
CA ASP A 22 -20.64 -19.57 -2.98
C ASP A 22 -20.53 -18.41 -1.99
N VAL A 23 -19.45 -17.62 -2.07
CA VAL A 23 -19.23 -16.45 -1.22
C VAL A 23 -19.73 -15.19 -1.93
N ARG A 24 -20.43 -14.33 -1.19
CA ARG A 24 -20.88 -13.03 -1.70
C ARG A 24 -20.24 -11.90 -0.88
N PRO A 25 -19.75 -10.81 -1.52
CA PRO A 25 -19.16 -9.68 -0.80
C PRO A 25 -20.03 -9.12 0.32
N HIS A 26 -21.35 -9.08 0.11
CA HIS A 26 -22.33 -8.56 1.07
C HIS A 26 -22.37 -9.33 2.41
N GLN A 27 -21.84 -10.55 2.45
CA GLN A 27 -21.77 -11.39 3.65
C GLN A 27 -20.43 -11.23 4.39
N LEU A 28 -19.49 -10.49 3.83
CA LEU A 28 -18.14 -10.35 4.36
C LEU A 28 -18.02 -9.15 5.31
N LEU A 29 -17.22 -9.33 6.37
CA LEU A 29 -16.84 -8.23 7.25
C LEU A 29 -16.10 -7.14 6.45
N GLY A 30 -16.45 -5.87 6.69
CA GLY A 30 -15.84 -4.73 6.01
C GLY A 30 -16.53 -4.33 4.71
N PHE A 31 -17.53 -5.10 4.25
CA PHE A 31 -18.35 -4.76 3.09
C PHE A 31 -19.71 -4.18 3.50
N ASP A 32 -20.27 -3.36 2.61
CA ASP A 32 -21.63 -2.88 2.73
C ASP A 32 -22.62 -3.98 2.33
N ALA A 33 -23.58 -4.25 3.21
CA ALA A 33 -24.52 -5.36 3.03
C ALA A 33 -25.60 -5.09 1.98
N ARG A 34 -25.69 -3.87 1.42
CA ARG A 34 -26.64 -3.50 0.36
C ARG A 34 -25.98 -3.38 -1.00
N THR A 35 -24.75 -2.87 -1.06
CA THR A 35 -24.04 -2.61 -2.32
C THR A 35 -22.96 -3.64 -2.63
N GLY A 36 -22.50 -4.39 -1.63
CA GLY A 36 -21.42 -5.35 -1.78
C GLY A 36 -20.06 -4.71 -2.03
N GLN A 37 -19.96 -3.39 -1.85
CA GLN A 37 -18.71 -2.64 -1.96
C GLN A 37 -18.00 -2.62 -0.60
N PRO A 38 -16.65 -2.55 -0.58
CA PRO A 38 -15.93 -2.32 0.67
C PRO A 38 -16.34 -0.97 1.27
N ARG A 39 -16.53 -0.92 2.59
CA ARG A 39 -16.95 0.31 3.32
C ARG A 39 -15.88 1.40 3.30
N GLU A 40 -14.63 1.00 3.19
CA GLU A 40 -13.45 1.85 3.07
C GLU A 40 -12.40 1.14 2.21
N TRP A 41 -11.51 1.91 1.57
CA TRP A 41 -10.42 1.35 0.77
C TRP A 41 -9.10 2.10 1.00
N PRO A 42 -7.98 1.39 1.28
CA PRO A 42 -7.89 -0.05 1.60
C PRO A 42 -8.71 -0.43 2.84
N MET A 43 -9.15 -1.69 2.91
CA MET A 43 -9.88 -2.18 4.09
C MET A 43 -8.96 -2.21 5.32
N ARG A 44 -9.46 -1.84 6.50
CA ARG A 44 -8.75 -2.12 7.76
C ARG A 44 -8.39 -3.60 7.86
N PHE A 45 -7.16 -3.87 8.30
CA PHE A 45 -6.58 -5.21 8.40
C PHE A 45 -6.43 -5.93 7.04
N GLY A 46 -6.65 -5.24 5.93
CA GLY A 46 -6.35 -5.71 4.58
C GLY A 46 -5.07 -5.09 4.03
N THR A 47 -4.65 -5.58 2.86
CA THR A 47 -3.51 -5.06 2.11
C THR A 47 -3.99 -4.25 0.91
N GLY A 48 -3.56 -2.99 0.82
CA GLY A 48 -3.74 -2.17 -0.37
C GLY A 48 -2.51 -2.26 -1.27
N TYR A 49 -2.68 -2.72 -2.51
CA TYR A 49 -1.61 -2.68 -3.50
C TYR A 49 -1.45 -1.27 -4.06
N TRP A 50 -0.22 -0.89 -4.37
CA TRP A 50 0.11 0.42 -4.92
C TRP A 50 1.25 0.26 -5.92
N GLY A 51 1.42 1.27 -6.77
CA GLY A 51 2.55 1.33 -7.68
C GLY A 51 2.80 2.75 -8.16
N ILE A 52 4.01 2.95 -8.69
CA ILE A 52 4.41 4.20 -9.31
C ILE A 52 5.25 3.89 -10.54
N THR A 53 5.05 4.69 -11.59
CA THR A 53 5.92 4.70 -12.77
C THR A 53 6.67 6.01 -12.77
N LEU A 54 8.01 5.93 -12.74
CA LEU A 54 8.88 7.10 -12.82
C LEU A 54 9.25 7.33 -14.29
N HIS A 55 8.98 8.53 -14.79
CA HIS A 55 9.27 8.92 -16.16
C HIS A 55 10.42 9.92 -16.21
N GLY A 56 11.16 9.95 -17.32
CA GLY A 56 12.19 10.97 -17.58
C GLY A 56 13.44 10.88 -16.72
N LEU A 57 13.69 9.73 -16.08
CA LEU A 57 14.93 9.50 -15.35
C LEU A 57 16.12 9.49 -16.32
N GLN A 58 17.18 10.20 -15.95
CA GLN A 58 18.43 10.21 -16.70
C GLN A 58 19.25 8.94 -16.37
N ALA A 59 20.25 8.63 -17.19
CA ALA A 59 21.22 7.59 -16.84
C ALA A 59 21.91 7.94 -15.51
N GLY A 60 22.05 6.97 -14.62
CA GLY A 60 22.57 7.20 -13.27
C GLY A 60 22.20 6.11 -12.27
N VAL A 61 22.58 6.34 -11.02
CA VAL A 61 22.32 5.43 -9.91
C VAL A 61 21.34 6.08 -8.94
N TYR A 62 20.29 5.34 -8.59
CA TYR A 62 19.17 5.83 -7.80
C TYR A 62 18.94 4.96 -6.57
N GLU A 63 18.52 5.60 -5.49
CA GLU A 63 17.86 4.96 -4.35
C GLU A 63 16.37 5.30 -4.38
N VAL A 64 15.52 4.28 -4.37
CA VAL A 64 14.08 4.43 -4.15
C VAL A 64 13.76 4.01 -2.74
N ARG A 65 13.00 4.87 -2.05
CA ARG A 65 12.50 4.62 -0.70
C ARG A 65 10.99 4.71 -0.67
N VAL A 66 10.38 3.88 0.16
CA VAL A 66 8.93 3.81 0.29
C VAL A 66 8.57 3.81 1.77
N ARG A 67 7.53 4.57 2.14
CA ARG A 67 6.92 4.54 3.47
C ARG A 67 5.41 4.60 3.36
N ALA A 68 4.71 3.94 4.28
CA ALA A 68 3.28 4.13 4.47
C ALA A 68 2.99 5.41 5.27
N VAL A 69 1.83 6.01 5.03
CA VAL A 69 1.24 7.09 5.85
C VAL A 69 -0.18 6.64 6.19
N ASP A 70 -0.53 6.67 7.48
CA ASP A 70 -1.85 6.22 7.93
C ASP A 70 -2.95 7.28 7.71
N GLY A 71 -4.20 6.91 7.98
CA GLY A 71 -5.36 7.81 7.83
C GLY A 71 -5.35 9.02 8.77
N ASN A 72 -4.47 9.05 9.77
CA ASN A 72 -4.24 10.20 10.66
C ASN A 72 -3.05 11.06 10.21
N GLY A 73 -2.38 10.71 9.11
CA GLY A 73 -1.22 11.43 8.59
C GLY A 73 0.11 11.04 9.24
N PHE A 74 0.15 9.99 10.05
CA PHE A 74 1.40 9.52 10.63
C PHE A 74 2.16 8.66 9.63
N ALA A 75 3.36 9.13 9.25
CA ALA A 75 4.29 8.35 8.46
C ALA A 75 4.83 7.18 9.29
N GLN A 76 5.25 6.12 8.60
CA GLN A 76 5.94 4.98 9.20
C GLN A 76 7.04 5.47 10.17
N PRO A 77 7.01 5.04 11.44
CA PRO A 77 7.94 5.57 12.43
C PRO A 77 9.38 5.16 12.11
N GLU A 78 10.35 5.90 12.66
CA GLU A 78 11.75 5.48 12.64
C GLU A 78 11.94 4.09 13.29
N PRO A 79 12.99 3.33 12.92
CA PRO A 79 13.27 2.01 13.47
C PRO A 79 13.15 2.02 15.00
N ARG A 80 12.24 1.22 15.53
CA ARG A 80 12.06 1.17 16.99
C ARG A 80 13.34 0.62 17.65
N PRO A 81 13.81 1.18 18.78
CA PRO A 81 15.06 0.75 19.42
C PRO A 81 15.07 -0.73 19.83
N LEU A 82 13.90 -1.32 20.06
CA LEU A 82 13.74 -2.68 20.56
C LEU A 82 13.49 -3.67 19.41
N ARG A 83 14.44 -4.59 19.18
CA ARG A 83 14.34 -5.67 18.17
C ARG A 83 13.04 -6.50 18.22
N LYS A 84 12.38 -6.60 19.39
CA LYS A 84 11.15 -7.39 19.57
C LYS A 84 9.86 -6.63 19.19
N SER A 85 9.95 -5.34 18.85
CA SER A 85 8.78 -4.50 18.58
C SER A 85 8.31 -4.48 17.11
N GLY A 86 8.86 -5.38 16.29
CA GLY A 86 8.65 -5.43 14.85
C GLY A 86 9.58 -4.48 14.10
N GLY A 87 10.00 -4.89 12.90
CA GLY A 87 10.76 -4.02 12.00
C GLY A 87 9.83 -3.05 11.29
N ASN A 88 10.19 -1.76 11.30
CA ASN A 88 9.47 -0.68 10.63
C ASN A 88 10.44 0.28 9.91
N ALA A 89 11.61 -0.22 9.49
CA ALA A 89 12.53 0.59 8.71
C ALA A 89 11.91 0.98 7.37
N VAL A 90 12.17 2.21 6.91
CA VAL A 90 11.83 2.63 5.56
C VAL A 90 12.63 1.77 4.58
N GLU A 91 11.92 0.99 3.76
CA GLU A 91 12.56 0.13 2.78
C GLU A 91 13.27 0.96 1.71
N MET A 92 14.42 0.47 1.25
CA MET A 92 15.25 1.10 0.23
C MET A 92 15.69 0.07 -0.79
N GLN A 93 15.51 0.40 -2.06
CA GLN A 93 16.04 -0.36 -3.18
C GLN A 93 16.94 0.54 -4.03
N ARG A 94 18.15 0.06 -4.33
CA ARG A 94 19.08 0.72 -5.26
C ARG A 94 18.95 0.11 -6.66
N PHE A 95 18.99 0.95 -7.69
CA PHE A 95 19.04 0.52 -9.08
C PHE A 95 19.87 1.48 -9.94
N GLN A 96 20.27 1.02 -11.12
CA GLN A 96 21.04 1.79 -12.10
C GLN A 96 20.27 1.85 -13.42
N LEU A 97 20.23 3.03 -14.03
CA LEU A 97 19.78 3.25 -15.39
C LEU A 97 20.99 3.55 -16.27
N SER A 98 21.13 2.80 -17.36
CA SER A 98 22.19 2.95 -18.37
C SER A 98 21.68 3.62 -19.62
#